data_AF-A0A4R3YXP2-F1
#
_entry.id   AF-A0A4R3YXP2-F1
#
_cell.length_a   1.000
_cell.length_b   1.000
_cell.length_c   1.000
_cell.angle_alpha   90.00
_cell.angle_beta   90.00
_cell.angle_gamma   90.00
#
_symmetry.space_group_name_H-M   'P 1'
#
loop_
_entity.id
_entity.type
_entity.pdbx_description
1 polymer ?
#
loop_
_entity_poly.entity_id
_entity_poly.type
_entity_poly.pdbx_seq_one_letter_code
_entity_poly.pdbx_strand_id
1 'polypeptide(L)'
;MKPGTRLLVLGVAALLSAQAFAAPPARDPYAPLTSEEWKLLMAEYRQVAACEDGYMSKQNINGGELGRRLVKDGKGAEVKTKALALLDPESPWRKSLGGNGTDAANETTQALMALMMDANQDGRTRTETAVRVGYARYFTAMATQGACTTTPRYLELLEKGAH
;
A
#
# COMPACT_ATOMS: atom_id res chain seq x y z
N MET A 1 65.22 -15.20 -63.03
CA MET A 1 63.96 -15.63 -62.39
C MET A 1 64.09 -15.38 -60.88
N LYS A 2 63.24 -14.53 -60.30
CA LYS A 2 63.18 -14.22 -58.85
C LYS A 2 61.71 -14.28 -58.43
N PRO A 3 61.33 -14.97 -57.33
CA PRO A 3 59.98 -14.93 -56.81
C PRO A 3 59.84 -13.76 -55.82
N GLY A 4 58.82 -12.91 -56.02
CA GLY A 4 58.54 -11.75 -55.17
C GLY A 4 57.12 -11.82 -54.62
N THR A 5 57.02 -12.34 -53.39
CA THR A 5 56.11 -12.00 -52.28
C THR A 5 54.71 -11.43 -52.62
N ARG A 6 53.67 -12.24 -52.38
CA ARG A 6 52.27 -11.80 -52.27
C ARG A 6 52.04 -11.15 -50.90
N LEU A 7 51.64 -9.87 -50.87
CA LEU A 7 51.11 -9.24 -49.66
C LEU A 7 49.60 -9.50 -49.56
N LEU A 8 49.20 -10.14 -48.46
CA LEU A 8 47.81 -10.39 -48.09
C LEU A 8 47.47 -9.36 -46.99
N VAL A 9 46.78 -8.28 -47.34
CA VAL A 9 46.34 -7.28 -46.38
C VAL A 9 44.97 -7.72 -45.85
N LEU A 10 44.96 -8.29 -44.64
CA LEU A 10 43.75 -8.51 -43.86
C LEU A 10 43.16 -7.16 -43.44
N GLY A 11 42.01 -6.81 -43.99
CA GLY A 11 41.19 -5.71 -43.51
C GLY A 11 40.61 -6.06 -42.14
N VAL A 12 41.04 -5.34 -41.11
CA VAL A 12 40.47 -5.38 -39.77
C VAL A 12 39.08 -4.75 -39.82
N ALA A 13 38.04 -5.58 -39.75
CA ALA A 13 36.67 -5.12 -39.60
C ALA A 13 36.53 -4.42 -38.24
N ALA A 14 36.18 -3.14 -38.27
CA ALA A 14 35.90 -2.34 -37.10
C ALA A 14 34.69 -2.91 -36.34
N LEU A 15 34.93 -3.45 -35.16
CA LEU A 15 33.91 -3.77 -34.18
C LEU A 15 33.38 -2.46 -33.59
N LEU A 16 32.33 -1.92 -34.21
CA LEU A 16 31.49 -0.87 -33.62
C LEU A 16 30.73 -1.48 -32.45
N SER A 17 31.27 -1.31 -31.24
CA SER A 17 30.60 -1.60 -29.99
C SER A 17 29.38 -0.71 -29.84
N ALA A 18 28.22 -1.17 -30.33
CA ALA A 18 26.94 -0.57 -30.01
C ALA A 18 26.71 -0.75 -28.49
N GLN A 19 27.06 0.28 -27.71
CA GLN A 19 26.59 0.40 -26.34
C GLN A 19 25.09 0.66 -26.43
N ALA A 20 24.31 -0.42 -26.40
CA ALA A 20 22.88 -0.34 -26.21
C ALA A 20 22.65 0.39 -24.89
N PHE A 21 22.18 1.63 -24.96
CA PHE A 21 21.61 2.34 -23.82
C PHE A 21 20.36 1.55 -23.43
N ALA A 22 20.53 0.53 -22.59
CA ALA A 22 19.42 -0.17 -21.98
C ALA A 22 18.64 0.88 -21.19
N ALA A 23 17.40 1.16 -21.63
CA ALA A 23 16.50 1.99 -20.86
C ALA A 23 16.44 1.43 -19.44
N PRO A 24 16.49 2.27 -18.40
CA PRO A 24 16.36 1.79 -17.03
C PRO A 24 15.11 0.92 -16.93
N PRO A 25 15.18 -0.25 -16.27
CA PRO A 25 14.03 -1.14 -16.17
C PRO A 25 12.84 -0.34 -15.65
N ALA A 26 11.70 -0.45 -16.33
CA ALA A 26 10.46 0.16 -15.87
C ALA A 26 10.24 -0.25 -14.42
N ARG A 27 10.09 0.74 -13.51
CA ARG A 27 9.82 0.44 -12.10
C ARG A 27 8.55 -0.41 -12.02
N ASP A 28 8.59 -1.51 -11.27
CA ASP A 28 7.41 -2.33 -11.01
C ASP A 28 6.29 -1.40 -10.48
N PRO A 29 5.12 -1.33 -11.13
CA PRO A 29 4.03 -0.44 -10.71
C PRO A 29 3.50 -0.75 -9.31
N TYR A 30 3.90 -1.89 -8.72
CA TYR A 30 3.54 -2.32 -7.38
C TYR A 30 4.67 -2.17 -6.36
N ALA A 31 5.86 -1.71 -6.76
CA ALA A 31 6.97 -1.49 -5.85
C ALA A 31 6.51 -0.68 -4.62
N PRO A 32 6.92 -1.08 -3.40
CA PRO A 32 7.93 -2.09 -3.05
C PRO A 32 7.46 -3.56 -3.12
N LEU A 33 6.18 -3.81 -3.38
CA LEU A 33 5.65 -5.15 -3.57
C LEU A 33 6.04 -5.70 -4.95
N THR A 34 6.26 -7.00 -5.01
CA THR A 34 6.25 -7.72 -6.29
C THR A 34 4.82 -7.87 -6.81
N SER A 35 4.69 -8.13 -8.11
CA SER A 35 3.39 -8.45 -8.72
C SER A 35 2.64 -9.62 -8.05
N GLU A 36 3.35 -10.64 -7.54
CA GLU A 36 2.71 -11.76 -6.82
C GLU A 36 2.26 -11.37 -5.41
N GLU A 37 3.08 -10.62 -4.68
CA GLU A 37 2.71 -10.07 -3.37
C GLU A 37 1.51 -9.13 -3.48
N TRP A 38 1.45 -8.32 -4.53
CA TRP A 38 0.29 -7.49 -4.84
C TRP A 38 -0.98 -8.33 -5.04
N LYS A 39 -0.91 -9.43 -5.81
CA LYS A 39 -2.05 -10.34 -6.00
C LYS A 39 -2.52 -10.94 -4.69
N LEU A 40 -1.59 -11.37 -3.83
CA LEU A 40 -1.92 -11.91 -2.50
C LEU A 40 -2.59 -10.86 -1.62
N LEU A 41 -2.03 -9.64 -1.55
CA LEU A 41 -2.60 -8.52 -0.81
C LEU A 41 -4.04 -8.23 -1.28
N MET A 42 -4.24 -8.14 -2.60
CA MET A 42 -5.53 -7.79 -3.17
C MET A 42 -6.56 -8.92 -3.08
N ALA A 43 -6.13 -10.18 -3.07
CA ALA A 43 -7.02 -11.33 -2.86
C ALA A 43 -7.57 -11.31 -1.44
N GLU A 44 -6.71 -11.11 -0.45
CA GLU A 44 -7.12 -11.07 0.95
C GLU A 44 -7.92 -9.81 1.29
N TYR A 45 -7.50 -8.64 0.78
CA TYR A 45 -8.26 -7.40 0.88
C TYR A 45 -9.73 -7.57 0.47
N ARG A 46 -10.00 -8.23 -0.66
CA ARG A 46 -11.37 -8.44 -1.15
C ARG A 46 -12.19 -9.31 -0.21
N GLN A 47 -11.58 -10.37 0.35
CA GLN A 47 -12.27 -11.25 1.29
C GLN A 47 -12.62 -10.51 2.59
N VAL A 48 -11.66 -9.77 3.13
CA VAL A 48 -11.80 -8.97 4.34
C VAL A 48 -12.87 -7.89 4.16
N ALA A 49 -12.78 -7.10 3.08
CA ALA A 49 -13.76 -6.05 2.77
C ALA A 49 -15.19 -6.61 2.62
N ALA A 50 -15.37 -7.72 1.90
CA ALA A 50 -16.67 -8.35 1.74
C ALA A 50 -17.26 -8.83 3.08
N CYS A 51 -16.42 -9.41 3.95
CA CYS A 51 -16.83 -9.83 5.28
C CYS A 51 -17.25 -8.64 6.13
N GLU A 52 -16.42 -7.60 6.21
CA GLU A 52 -16.66 -6.41 7.02
C GLU A 52 -17.92 -5.67 6.60
N ASP A 53 -18.10 -5.43 5.29
CA ASP A 53 -19.25 -4.70 4.77
C ASP A 53 -20.54 -5.47 5.10
N GLY A 54 -20.53 -6.80 4.93
CA GLY A 54 -21.65 -7.66 5.31
C GLY A 54 -21.93 -7.68 6.82
N TYR A 55 -20.87 -7.76 7.64
CA TYR A 55 -20.98 -7.75 9.10
C TYR A 55 -21.52 -6.41 9.61
N MET A 56 -20.94 -5.29 9.17
CA MET A 56 -21.36 -3.95 9.56
C MET A 56 -22.81 -3.69 9.18
N SER A 57 -23.20 -4.05 7.95
CA SER A 57 -24.59 -3.93 7.51
C SER A 57 -25.53 -4.77 8.37
N LYS A 58 -25.20 -6.03 8.65
CA LYS A 58 -26.04 -6.93 9.46
C LYS A 58 -26.17 -6.47 10.91
N GLN A 59 -25.11 -5.90 11.48
CA GLN A 59 -25.05 -5.44 12.87
C GLN A 59 -25.46 -3.97 13.03
N ASN A 60 -25.83 -3.27 11.95
CA ASN A 60 -26.13 -1.84 11.93
C ASN A 60 -25.01 -0.99 12.58
N ILE A 61 -23.76 -1.34 12.32
CA ILE A 61 -22.59 -0.63 12.85
C ILE A 61 -22.28 0.54 11.92
N ASN A 62 -22.40 1.76 12.45
CA ASN A 62 -21.94 2.96 11.78
C ASN A 62 -20.53 3.35 12.24
N GLY A 63 -19.97 4.42 11.65
CA GLY A 63 -18.63 4.89 11.98
C GLY A 63 -18.41 5.20 13.46
N GLY A 64 -19.39 5.78 14.16
CA GLY A 64 -19.26 6.09 15.58
C GLY A 64 -19.22 4.83 16.46
N GLU A 65 -20.04 3.83 16.16
CA GLU A 65 -20.01 2.54 16.85
C GLU A 65 -18.71 1.76 16.57
N LEU A 66 -18.22 1.80 15.32
CA LEU A 66 -16.92 1.25 14.94
C LEU A 66 -15.79 1.85 15.80
N GLY A 67 -15.74 3.19 15.90
CA GLY A 67 -14.75 3.90 16.71
C GLY A 67 -14.83 3.52 18.18
N ARG A 68 -16.04 3.42 18.75
CA ARG A 68 -16.24 3.00 20.15
C ARG A 68 -15.71 1.59 20.41
N ARG A 69 -15.98 0.64 19.51
CA ARG A 69 -15.49 -0.74 19.64
C ARG A 69 -13.97 -0.80 19.65
N LEU A 70 -13.33 -0.12 18.69
CA LEU A 70 -11.88 -0.07 18.62
C LEU A 70 -11.24 0.60 19.84
N VAL A 71 -11.84 1.66 20.38
CA VAL A 71 -11.37 2.28 21.62
C VAL A 71 -11.54 1.34 22.80
N LYS A 72 -12.69 0.67 22.92
CA LYS A 72 -12.96 -0.32 23.98
C LYS A 72 -11.94 -1.47 23.95
N ASP A 73 -11.51 -1.88 22.77
CA ASP A 73 -10.51 -2.94 22.57
C ASP A 73 -9.06 -2.43 22.67
N GLY A 74 -8.86 -1.16 23.05
CA GLY A 74 -7.53 -0.55 23.22
C GLY A 74 -6.80 -0.22 21.90
N LYS A 75 -7.50 -0.25 20.76
CA LYS A 75 -6.94 -0.04 19.42
C LYS A 75 -6.97 1.40 18.92
N GLY A 76 -7.70 2.31 19.57
CA GLY A 76 -7.84 3.70 19.10
C GLY A 76 -6.51 4.43 18.87
N ALA A 77 -5.56 4.32 19.80
CA ALA A 77 -4.24 4.95 19.67
C ALA A 77 -3.39 4.34 18.53
N GLU A 78 -3.51 3.03 18.31
CA GLU A 78 -2.82 2.30 17.24
C GLU A 78 -3.34 2.76 15.86
N VAL A 79 -4.67 2.84 15.70
CA VAL A 79 -5.33 3.34 14.48
C VAL A 79 -4.86 4.76 14.16
N LYS A 80 -4.89 5.66 15.15
CA LYS A 80 -4.45 7.05 14.98
C LYS A 80 -2.98 7.15 14.59
N THR A 81 -2.12 6.41 15.29
CA THR A 81 -0.67 6.41 15.01
C THR A 81 -0.39 5.88 13.61
N LYS A 82 -1.05 4.79 13.19
CA LYS A 82 -0.88 4.24 11.84
C LYS A 82 -1.41 5.20 10.77
N ALA A 83 -2.56 5.84 10.99
CA ALA A 83 -3.07 6.87 10.08
C ALA A 83 -2.08 8.03 9.94
N LEU A 84 -1.56 8.57 11.05
CA LEU A 84 -0.53 9.60 11.02
C LEU A 84 0.81 9.12 10.42
N ALA A 85 1.11 7.83 10.39
CA ALA A 85 2.31 7.34 9.72
C ALA A 85 2.14 7.30 8.19
N LEU A 86 0.91 7.04 7.71
CA LEU A 86 0.61 6.85 6.29
C LEU A 86 0.12 8.12 5.59
N LEU A 87 -0.46 9.07 6.32
CA LEU A 87 -0.92 10.33 5.73
C LEU A 87 0.26 11.27 5.47
N ASP A 88 0.28 11.84 4.27
CA ASP A 88 1.30 12.83 3.91
C ASP A 88 1.28 14.01 4.90
N PRO A 89 2.43 14.61 5.24
CA PRO A 89 2.50 15.74 6.15
C PRO A 89 1.54 16.89 5.80
N GLU A 90 1.36 17.13 4.50
CA GLU A 90 0.50 18.19 3.98
C GLU A 90 -0.96 17.79 3.79
N SER A 91 -1.30 16.49 3.97
CA SER A 91 -2.67 16.01 3.78
C SER A 91 -3.64 16.75 4.71
N PRO A 92 -4.75 17.32 4.20
CA PRO A 92 -5.73 18.01 5.04
C PRO A 92 -6.34 17.05 6.09
N TRP A 93 -6.39 15.76 5.78
CA TRP A 93 -6.83 14.71 6.69
C TRP A 93 -5.89 14.56 7.90
N ARG A 94 -4.59 14.75 7.71
CA ARG A 94 -3.62 14.70 8.82
C ARG A 94 -3.89 15.81 9.82
N LYS A 95 -4.16 17.03 9.34
CA LYS A 95 -4.43 18.22 10.17
C LYS A 95 -5.68 18.04 11.04
N SER A 96 -6.67 17.26 10.58
CA SER A 96 -7.86 16.94 11.39
C SER A 96 -7.59 15.94 12.53
N LEU A 97 -6.53 15.13 12.47
CA LEU A 97 -6.28 14.04 13.43
C LEU A 97 -5.53 14.45 14.71
N GLY A 98 -5.78 15.65 15.22
CA GLY A 98 -5.08 16.19 16.39
C GLY A 98 -5.78 17.36 17.09
N GLY A 99 -7.08 17.55 16.83
CA GLY A 99 -7.86 18.61 17.48
C GLY A 99 -8.02 18.33 18.97
N ASN A 100 -7.68 19.32 19.81
CA ASN A 100 -7.95 19.27 21.25
C ASN A 100 -9.47 19.16 21.49
N GLY A 101 -9.91 18.11 22.19
CA GLY A 101 -11.28 18.00 22.72
C GLY A 101 -12.23 17.05 21.98
N THR A 102 -11.78 16.33 20.95
CA THR A 102 -12.59 15.27 20.31
C THR A 102 -12.55 13.99 21.14
N ASP A 103 -13.67 13.28 21.30
CA ASP A 103 -13.64 11.98 21.97
C ASP A 103 -12.86 10.95 21.15
N ALA A 104 -12.22 10.00 21.84
CA ALA A 104 -11.32 9.03 21.22
C ALA A 104 -12.01 8.15 20.16
N ALA A 105 -13.32 7.89 20.29
CA ALA A 105 -14.06 7.10 19.32
C ALA A 105 -14.19 7.86 18.00
N ASN A 106 -14.57 9.13 18.06
CA ASN A 106 -14.63 10.01 16.90
C ASN A 106 -13.25 10.20 16.25
N GLU A 107 -12.18 10.38 17.03
CA GLU A 107 -10.82 10.45 16.47
C GLU A 107 -10.44 9.15 15.74
N THR A 108 -10.79 8.00 16.32
CA THR A 108 -10.51 6.69 15.72
C THR A 108 -11.26 6.53 14.40
N THR A 109 -12.55 6.90 14.36
CA THR A 109 -13.35 6.88 13.14
C THR A 109 -12.81 7.82 12.08
N GLN A 110 -12.43 9.05 12.46
CA GLN A 110 -11.81 10.01 11.55
C GLN A 110 -10.48 9.50 10.99
N ALA A 111 -9.66 8.81 11.79
CA ALA A 111 -8.41 8.22 11.34
C ALA A 111 -8.63 7.12 10.28
N LEU A 112 -9.65 6.26 10.46
CA LEU A 112 -10.03 5.26 9.46
C LEU A 112 -10.55 5.92 8.18
N MET A 113 -11.43 6.92 8.31
CA MET A 113 -11.96 7.66 7.16
C MET A 113 -10.85 8.40 6.41
N ALA A 114 -9.90 9.01 7.12
CA ALA A 114 -8.75 9.68 6.55
C ALA A 114 -7.96 8.72 5.66
N LEU A 115 -7.65 7.51 6.14
CA LEU A 115 -6.98 6.48 5.34
C LEU A 115 -7.74 6.11 4.06
N MET A 116 -9.06 5.93 4.16
CA MET A 116 -9.89 5.57 3.00
C MET A 116 -10.01 6.70 1.98
N MET A 117 -10.16 7.94 2.44
CA MET A 117 -10.37 9.11 1.57
C MET A 117 -9.06 9.60 0.95
N ASP A 118 -7.99 9.64 1.73
CA ASP A 118 -6.66 10.05 1.29
C ASP A 118 -6.10 9.11 0.21
N ALA A 119 -6.48 7.83 0.23
CA ALA A 119 -6.06 6.84 -0.77
C ALA A 119 -6.44 7.21 -2.22
N ASN A 120 -7.43 8.08 -2.41
CA ASN A 120 -7.93 8.49 -3.73
C ASN A 120 -7.33 9.82 -4.23
N GLN A 121 -6.31 10.36 -3.55
CA GLN A 121 -5.63 11.58 -4.02
C GLN A 121 -4.79 11.32 -5.28
N ASP A 122 -4.74 12.32 -6.16
CA ASP A 122 -3.96 12.29 -7.39
C ASP A 122 -2.47 12.08 -7.10
N GLY A 123 -1.81 11.30 -7.96
CA GLY A 123 -0.37 11.04 -7.85
C GLY A 123 0.02 9.87 -6.95
N ARG A 124 -0.92 9.24 -6.25
CA ARG A 124 -0.64 7.99 -5.52
C ARG A 124 -0.44 6.81 -6.46
N THR A 125 0.55 5.99 -6.14
CA THR A 125 0.74 4.67 -6.74
C THR A 125 -0.36 3.72 -6.29
N ARG A 126 -0.54 2.62 -7.03
CA ARG A 126 -1.51 1.58 -6.67
C ARG A 126 -1.23 0.98 -5.30
N THR A 127 0.05 0.78 -4.97
CA THR A 127 0.48 0.25 -3.67
C THR A 127 0.12 1.19 -2.53
N GLU A 128 0.39 2.48 -2.69
CA GLU A 128 0.03 3.50 -1.70
C GLU A 128 -1.46 3.57 -1.41
N THR A 129 -2.30 3.47 -2.45
CA THR A 129 -3.76 3.40 -2.30
C THR A 129 -4.16 2.13 -1.55
N ALA A 130 -3.71 0.95 -1.99
CA ALA A 130 -4.12 -0.31 -1.38
C ALA A 130 -3.64 -0.46 0.06
N VAL A 131 -2.45 0.05 0.41
CA VAL A 131 -1.94 0.00 1.78
C VAL A 131 -2.81 0.83 2.72
N ARG A 132 -3.21 2.05 2.32
CA ARG A 132 -4.06 2.92 3.15
C ARG A 132 -5.44 2.31 3.38
N VAL A 133 -6.11 1.90 2.30
CA VAL A 133 -7.43 1.26 2.42
C VAL A 133 -7.29 -0.08 3.15
N GLY A 134 -6.23 -0.84 2.89
CA GLY A 134 -5.98 -2.13 3.53
C GLY A 134 -5.76 -2.03 5.05
N TYR A 135 -5.03 -1.02 5.54
CA TYR A 135 -4.94 -0.77 6.98
C TYR A 135 -6.29 -0.34 7.59
N ALA A 136 -7.07 0.49 6.88
CA ALA A 136 -8.40 0.86 7.35
C ALA A 136 -9.32 -0.36 7.49
N ARG A 137 -9.24 -1.30 6.54
CA ARG A 137 -9.93 -2.60 6.60
C ARG A 137 -9.37 -3.46 7.72
N TYR A 138 -8.07 -3.69 7.81
CA TYR A 138 -7.42 -4.43 8.91
C TYR A 138 -7.93 -4.03 10.31
N PHE A 139 -7.98 -2.74 10.60
CA PHE A 139 -8.54 -2.26 11.88
C PHE A 139 -10.06 -2.46 11.97
N THR A 140 -10.79 -2.27 10.88
CA THR A 140 -12.22 -2.55 10.83
C THR A 140 -12.53 -4.01 11.14
N ALA A 141 -11.75 -4.96 10.60
CA ALA A 141 -11.85 -6.38 10.93
C ALA A 141 -11.70 -6.65 12.44
N MET A 142 -10.79 -5.96 13.13
CA MET A 142 -10.63 -6.10 14.59
C MET A 142 -11.91 -5.75 15.36
N ALA A 143 -12.66 -4.74 14.90
CA ALA A 143 -13.91 -4.33 15.54
C ALA A 143 -15.07 -5.34 15.38
N THR A 144 -14.88 -6.36 14.55
CA THR A 144 -15.86 -7.43 14.33
C THR A 144 -15.80 -8.55 15.38
N GLN A 145 -14.93 -8.42 16.39
CA GLN A 145 -14.77 -9.39 17.49
C GLN A 145 -14.45 -10.81 16.97
N GLY A 146 -13.65 -10.88 15.91
CA GLY A 146 -13.19 -12.13 15.30
C GLY A 146 -14.13 -12.72 14.23
N ALA A 147 -15.23 -12.06 13.88
CA ALA A 147 -16.10 -12.51 12.78
C ALA A 147 -15.43 -12.37 11.41
N CYS A 148 -14.66 -11.30 11.22
CA CYS A 148 -13.79 -11.08 10.07
C CYS A 148 -12.34 -11.09 10.56
N THR A 149 -11.51 -11.93 9.94
CA THR A 149 -10.11 -12.11 10.31
C THR A 149 -9.20 -11.80 9.15
N THR A 150 -7.99 -11.36 9.49
CA THR A 150 -6.88 -11.16 8.57
C THR A 150 -5.77 -12.12 8.95
N THR A 151 -5.02 -12.60 7.97
CA THR A 151 -3.82 -13.40 8.19
C THR A 151 -2.65 -12.51 8.62
N PRO A 152 -1.63 -13.07 9.31
CA PRO A 152 -0.37 -12.36 9.53
C PRO A 152 0.28 -11.88 8.23
N ARG A 153 0.14 -12.67 7.15
CA ARG A 153 0.70 -12.34 5.84
C ARG A 153 0.10 -11.05 5.25
N TYR A 154 -1.19 -10.79 5.51
CA TYR A 154 -1.82 -9.54 5.11
C TYR A 154 -1.11 -8.34 5.71
N LEU A 155 -0.87 -8.38 7.02
CA LEU A 155 -0.22 -7.30 7.75
C LEU A 155 1.22 -7.11 7.26
N GLU A 156 1.98 -8.19 7.05
CA GLU A 156 3.33 -8.12 6.48
C GLU A 156 3.36 -7.43 5.11
N LEU A 157 2.37 -7.70 4.25
CA LEU A 157 2.26 -7.09 2.93
C LEU A 157 1.88 -5.60 3.02
N LEU A 158 0.99 -5.24 3.96
CA LEU A 158 0.66 -3.85 4.23
C LEU A 158 1.87 -3.07 4.76
N GLU A 159 2.63 -3.67 5.68
CA GLU A 159 3.86 -3.09 6.23
C GLU A 159 4.92 -2.92 5.15
N LYS A 160 5.16 -3.97 4.34
CA LYS A 160 6.08 -3.88 3.22
C LYS A 160 5.68 -2.78 2.24
N GLY A 161 4.39 -2.68 1.91
CA GLY A 161 3.88 -1.64 1.00
C GLY A 161 3.94 -0.22 1.54
N ALA A 162 4.13 -0.03 2.85
CA ALA A 162 4.19 1.28 3.49
C ALA A 162 5.60 1.92 3.50
N HIS A 163 6.63 1.19 3.03
CA HIS A 163 8.04 1.59 3.07
C HIS A 163 8.65 1.74 1.67
#